data_AF-A6FXZ9-F1
#
_entry.id   AF-A6FXZ9-F1
#
_cell.length_a   1.000
_cell.length_b   1.000
_cell.length_c   1.000
_cell.angle_alpha   90.00
_cell.angle_beta   90.00
_cell.angle_gamma   90.00
#
_symmetry.space_group_name_H-M   'P 1'
#
loop_
_entity.id
_entity.type
_entity.pdbx_description
1 polymer ?
#
loop_
_entity_poly.entity_id
_entity_poly.type
_entity_poly.pdbx_seq_one_letter_code
_entity_poly.pdbx_strand_id
1 'polypeptide(L)'
;MNVSAATTYELTFSFAPTFSLPSSPSRVGPTPAGSFVDGLVANLDATFRLDAAQRELASLLLFGRKLGAIARTLGVDSRAVQARCKALFEATGTDGREGLFELAAKLTATRQLSAMYMAQSLRN
;
A
#
# COMPACT_ATOMS: atom_id res chain seq x y z
N MET A 1 -39.49 -22.18 -50.94
CA MET A 1 -39.32 -22.78 -49.60
C MET A 1 -37.82 -23.01 -49.41
N ASN A 2 -37.13 -22.71 -48.32
CA ASN A 2 -37.35 -21.92 -47.13
C ASN A 2 -35.93 -21.84 -46.51
N VAL A 3 -35.44 -20.61 -46.30
CA VAL A 3 -34.54 -20.12 -45.23
C VAL A 3 -33.31 -20.97 -44.79
N SER A 4 -32.13 -20.32 -44.93
CA SER A 4 -30.92 -20.36 -44.09
C SER A 4 -30.68 -21.56 -43.18
N ALA A 5 -29.67 -22.36 -43.51
CA ALA A 5 -28.88 -23.06 -42.51
C ALA A 5 -27.66 -22.19 -42.16
N ALA A 6 -27.70 -21.57 -40.99
CA ALA A 6 -26.59 -20.84 -40.41
C ALA A 6 -25.40 -21.80 -40.20
N THR A 7 -24.31 -21.57 -40.92
CA THR A 7 -23.04 -22.24 -40.66
C THR A 7 -22.45 -21.65 -39.37
N THR A 8 -22.81 -22.25 -38.23
CA THR A 8 -22.15 -21.99 -36.94
C THR A 8 -20.74 -22.55 -37.04
N TYR A 9 -19.76 -21.69 -37.26
CA TYR A 9 -18.38 -22.03 -36.97
C TYR A 9 -18.22 -21.98 -35.45
N GLU A 10 -18.07 -23.14 -34.81
CA GLU A 10 -17.55 -23.21 -33.45
C GLU A 10 -16.14 -22.61 -33.45
N LEU A 11 -16.02 -21.38 -32.97
CA LEU A 11 -14.73 -20.79 -32.63
C LEU A 11 -14.27 -21.43 -31.34
N THR A 12 -13.65 -22.61 -31.44
CA THR A 12 -12.91 -23.21 -30.34
C THR A 12 -11.66 -22.37 -30.08
N PHE A 13 -11.77 -21.36 -29.22
CA PHE A 13 -10.61 -20.67 -28.65
C PHE A 13 -9.99 -21.55 -27.56
N SER A 14 -9.26 -22.59 -27.98
CA SER A 14 -8.28 -23.25 -27.10
C SER A 14 -7.03 -22.39 -27.07
N PHE A 15 -7.07 -21.32 -26.27
CA PHE A 15 -5.90 -20.63 -25.81
C PHE A 15 -6.08 -20.40 -24.32
N ALA A 16 -5.69 -21.37 -23.52
CA ALA A 16 -5.16 -21.06 -22.21
C ALA A 16 -3.72 -20.61 -22.45
N PRO A 17 -3.39 -19.31 -22.50
CA PRO A 17 -2.04 -18.94 -22.16
C PRO A 17 -1.94 -19.29 -20.68
N THR A 18 -1.33 -20.44 -20.39
CA THR A 18 -0.69 -20.65 -19.09
C THR A 18 0.48 -19.67 -19.05
N PHE A 19 0.15 -18.38 -18.92
CA PHE A 19 1.08 -17.38 -18.46
C PHE A 19 1.20 -17.64 -16.96
N SER A 20 1.94 -18.71 -16.64
CA SER A 20 2.50 -18.88 -15.31
C SER A 20 3.44 -17.69 -15.14
N LEU A 21 2.90 -16.58 -14.63
CA LEU A 21 3.71 -15.59 -13.95
C LEU A 21 4.60 -16.40 -13.01
N PRO A 22 5.94 -16.19 -13.01
CA PRO A 22 6.72 -16.70 -11.91
C PRO A 22 6.01 -16.17 -10.67
N SER A 23 5.53 -17.08 -9.83
CA SER A 23 4.94 -16.74 -8.55
C SER A 23 6.04 -15.98 -7.84
N SER A 24 6.00 -14.64 -7.96
CA SER A 24 6.94 -13.74 -7.32
C SER A 24 6.99 -14.27 -5.91
N PRO A 25 8.16 -14.73 -5.42
CA PRO A 25 8.25 -15.18 -4.06
C PRO A 25 7.70 -14.01 -3.27
N SER A 26 6.55 -14.22 -2.62
CA SER A 26 6.05 -13.31 -1.61
C SER A 26 7.13 -13.36 -0.57
N ARG A 27 8.20 -12.56 -0.76
CA ARG A 27 9.34 -12.49 0.12
C ARG A 27 8.70 -12.02 1.41
N VAL A 28 8.54 -12.99 2.31
CA VAL A 28 8.25 -12.77 3.72
C VAL A 28 9.52 -12.15 4.26
N GLY A 29 9.70 -10.88 3.93
CA GLY A 29 10.83 -10.07 4.33
C GLY A 29 10.32 -8.73 4.83
N PRO A 30 11.13 -8.00 5.62
CA PRO A 30 10.84 -6.62 5.95
C PRO A 30 10.67 -5.81 4.67
N THR A 31 9.86 -4.75 4.73
CA THR A 31 9.73 -3.75 3.67
C THR A 31 11.15 -3.36 3.20
N PRO A 32 11.46 -3.37 1.88
CA PRO A 32 12.81 -3.08 1.42
C PRO A 32 13.24 -1.70 1.93
N ALA A 33 14.38 -1.65 2.63
CA ALA A 33 14.88 -0.42 3.24
C ALA A 33 15.21 0.63 2.16
N GLY A 34 14.81 1.89 2.41
CA GLY A 34 14.92 2.99 1.45
C GLY A 34 13.80 3.03 0.42
N SER A 35 12.68 2.34 0.69
CA SER A 35 11.52 2.37 -0.19
C SER A 35 10.77 3.70 -0.11
N PHE A 36 9.99 4.00 -1.15
CA PHE A 36 9.03 5.11 -1.15
C PHE A 36 8.14 5.11 0.11
N VAL A 37 7.76 3.92 0.58
CA VAL A 37 6.94 3.74 1.79
C VAL A 37 7.67 4.21 3.05
N ASP A 38 8.99 4.01 3.16
CA ASP A 38 9.76 4.48 4.32
C ASP A 38 9.73 6.01 4.42
N GLY A 39 9.78 6.70 3.27
CA GLY A 39 9.62 8.16 3.21
C GLY A 39 8.22 8.62 3.68
N LEU A 40 7.17 7.89 3.28
CA LEU A 40 5.81 8.16 3.74
C LEU A 40 5.69 7.96 5.27
N VAL A 41 6.21 6.86 5.80
CA VAL A 41 6.19 6.56 7.24
C VAL A 41 7.00 7.59 8.02
N ALA A 42 8.15 8.02 7.52
CA ALA A 42 8.96 9.06 8.17
C ALA A 42 8.21 10.40 8.25
N ASN A 43 7.43 10.76 7.23
CA ASN A 43 6.62 11.98 7.25
C ASN A 43 5.43 11.88 8.21
N LEU A 44 4.82 10.69 8.33
CA LEU A 44 3.80 10.42 9.35
C LEU A 44 4.41 10.50 10.76
N ASP A 45 5.53 9.84 10.99
CA ASP A 45 6.24 9.85 12.28
C ASP A 45 6.62 11.26 12.72
N ALA A 46 7.21 12.04 11.81
CA ALA A 46 7.59 13.40 12.13
C ALA A 46 6.39 14.34 12.40
N THR A 47 5.18 13.96 12.00
CA THR A 47 3.96 14.77 12.22
C THR A 47 3.20 14.31 13.47
N PHE A 48 3.05 13.00 13.66
CA PHE A 48 2.22 12.40 14.70
C PHE A 48 3.01 11.76 15.85
N ARG A 49 4.35 11.72 15.77
CA ARG A 49 5.28 11.09 16.73
C ARG A 49 4.89 9.64 16.99
N LEU A 50 4.96 8.82 15.95
CA LEU A 50 4.54 7.43 16.01
C LEU A 50 5.53 6.60 16.84
N ASP A 51 5.03 5.71 17.68
CA ASP A 51 5.90 4.78 18.40
C ASP A 51 6.52 3.74 17.43
N ALA A 52 7.48 2.94 17.90
CA ALA A 52 8.15 1.94 17.06
C ALA A 52 7.17 0.91 16.45
N ALA A 53 6.16 0.50 17.22
CA ALA A 53 5.17 -0.49 16.78
C ALA A 53 4.20 0.07 15.73
N GLN A 54 3.80 1.33 15.88
CA GLN A 54 2.96 2.09 14.95
C GLN A 54 3.70 2.34 13.64
N ARG A 55 4.99 2.68 13.69
CA ARG A 55 5.82 2.84 12.48
C ARG A 55 5.93 1.55 11.68
N GLU A 56 6.20 0.44 12.37
CA GLU A 56 6.25 -0.87 11.72
C GLU A 56 4.89 -1.23 11.11
N LEU A 57 3.80 -1.06 11.86
CA LEU A 57 2.43 -1.30 11.37
C LEU A 57 2.09 -0.42 10.16
N ALA A 58 2.39 0.88 10.22
CA ALA A 58 2.18 1.82 9.13
C ALA A 58 2.97 1.41 7.88
N SER A 59 4.23 0.97 8.03
CA SER A 59 5.04 0.49 6.90
C SER A 59 4.38 -0.70 6.19
N LEU A 60 3.86 -1.68 6.96
CA LEU A 60 3.24 -2.87 6.42
C LEU A 60 1.88 -2.55 5.75
N LEU A 61 1.11 -1.63 6.34
CA LEU A 61 -0.16 -1.16 5.81
C LEU A 61 0.02 -0.40 4.50
N LEU A 62 0.95 0.57 4.45
CA LEU A 62 1.23 1.39 3.28
C LEU A 62 1.90 0.60 2.15
N PHE A 63 2.65 -0.44 2.48
CA PHE A 63 3.13 -1.42 1.49
C PHE A 63 2.00 -2.29 0.92
N GLY A 64 0.79 -2.20 1.46
CA GLY A 64 -0.40 -2.89 0.95
C GLY A 64 -0.60 -4.29 1.52
N ARG A 65 0.12 -4.69 2.58
CA ARG A 65 -0.06 -6.02 3.18
C ARG A 65 -1.47 -6.18 3.76
N LYS A 66 -2.03 -7.38 3.58
CA LYS A 66 -3.32 -7.77 4.17
C LYS A 66 -3.16 -8.00 5.68
N LEU A 67 -4.20 -7.75 6.46
CA LEU A 67 -4.19 -7.90 7.93
C LEU A 67 -3.67 -9.27 8.39
N GLY A 68 -4.09 -10.37 7.76
CA GLY A 68 -3.62 -11.71 8.11
C GLY A 68 -2.14 -11.97 7.79
N ALA A 69 -1.54 -11.21 6.86
CA ALA A 69 -0.10 -11.27 6.61
C ALA A 69 0.66 -10.42 7.64
N ILE A 70 0.10 -9.27 8.04
CA ILE A 70 0.63 -8.41 9.11
C ILE A 70 0.65 -9.17 10.43
N ALA A 71 -0.46 -9.83 10.79
CA ALA A 71 -0.57 -10.67 12.00
C ALA A 71 0.54 -11.73 12.07
N ARG A 72 0.78 -12.44 10.95
CA ARG A 72 1.86 -13.42 10.84
C ARG A 72 3.26 -12.79 10.94
N THR A 73 3.45 -11.60 10.37
CA THR A 73 4.74 -10.89 10.41
C THR A 73 5.07 -10.44 11.83
N LEU A 74 4.06 -9.93 12.54
CA LEU A 74 4.21 -9.39 13.90
C LEU A 74 4.06 -10.46 15.00
N GLY A 75 3.72 -11.71 14.66
CA GLY A 75 3.51 -12.79 15.61
C GLY A 75 2.33 -12.56 16.58
N VAL A 76 1.31 -11.81 16.17
CA VAL A 76 0.15 -11.44 17.01
C VAL A 76 -1.16 -11.89 16.38
N ASP A 77 -2.22 -12.00 17.20
CA ASP A 77 -3.56 -12.35 16.72
C ASP A 77 -4.16 -11.25 15.81
N SER A 78 -4.99 -11.66 14.86
CA SER A 78 -5.65 -10.77 13.90
C SER A 78 -6.52 -9.71 14.58
N ARG A 79 -7.17 -10.04 15.71
CA ARG A 79 -7.94 -9.07 16.50
C ARG A 79 -7.03 -8.00 17.10
N ALA A 80 -5.86 -8.40 17.60
CA ALA A 80 -4.88 -7.46 18.14
C ALA A 80 -4.34 -6.51 17.04
N VAL A 81 -4.06 -7.03 15.84
CA VAL A 81 -3.69 -6.18 14.70
C VAL A 81 -4.80 -5.20 14.35
N GLN A 82 -6.05 -5.66 14.29
CA GLN A 82 -7.18 -4.79 13.99
C GLN A 82 -7.33 -3.66 15.02
N ALA A 83 -7.18 -3.97 16.32
CA ALA A 83 -7.19 -2.96 17.38
C ALA A 83 -6.04 -1.94 17.23
N ARG A 84 -4.83 -2.40 16.89
CA ARG A 84 -3.68 -1.52 16.62
C ARG A 84 -3.90 -0.66 15.38
N CYS A 85 -4.48 -1.20 14.32
CA CYS A 85 -4.84 -0.42 13.13
C CYS A 85 -5.86 0.66 13.47
N LYS A 86 -6.89 0.32 14.26
CA LYS A 86 -7.89 1.29 14.71
C LYS A 86 -7.26 2.41 15.53
N ALA A 87 -6.40 2.08 16.49
CA ALA A 87 -5.67 3.07 17.29
C ALA A 87 -4.76 3.96 16.43
N LEU A 88 -4.08 3.39 15.42
CA LEU A 88 -3.27 4.16 14.47
C LEU A 88 -4.14 5.15 13.68
N PHE A 89 -5.27 4.67 13.15
CA PHE A 89 -6.21 5.47 12.37
C PHE A 89 -6.84 6.60 13.20
N GLU A 90 -7.19 6.34 14.45
CA GLU A 90 -7.66 7.36 15.39
C GLU A 90 -6.57 8.40 15.69
N ALA A 91 -5.33 7.96 15.92
CA ALA A 91 -4.20 8.86 16.19
C ALA A 91 -3.87 9.77 15.00
N THR A 92 -4.04 9.29 13.77
CA THR A 92 -3.79 10.07 12.54
C THR A 92 -5.04 10.80 12.02
N GLY A 93 -6.20 10.59 12.63
CA GLY A 93 -7.47 11.18 12.18
C GLY A 93 -7.92 10.68 10.80
N THR A 94 -7.67 9.41 10.47
CA THR A 94 -7.95 8.82 9.16
C THR A 94 -8.94 7.66 9.29
N ASP A 95 -9.83 7.48 8.32
CA ASP A 95 -10.87 6.44 8.40
C ASP A 95 -10.43 5.05 7.92
N GLY A 96 -9.16 4.89 7.52
CA GLY A 96 -8.64 3.61 7.09
C GLY A 96 -7.33 3.70 6.32
N ARG A 97 -6.96 2.58 5.69
CA ARG A 97 -5.68 2.44 4.99
C ARG A 97 -5.51 3.45 3.86
N GLU A 98 -6.56 3.71 3.10
CA GLU A 98 -6.54 4.66 1.99
C GLU A 98 -6.38 6.10 2.49
N GLY A 99 -7.15 6.50 3.51
CA GLY A 99 -6.99 7.81 4.15
C GLY A 99 -5.59 8.00 4.76
N LEU A 100 -5.03 6.95 5.36
CA LEU A 100 -3.65 6.97 5.87
C LEU A 100 -2.63 7.17 4.74
N PHE A 101 -2.80 6.48 3.61
CA PHE A 101 -1.94 6.65 2.44
C PHE A 101 -2.04 8.06 1.86
N GLU A 102 -3.26 8.56 1.67
CA GLU A 102 -3.51 9.90 1.15
C GLU A 102 -2.91 10.99 2.05
N LEU A 103 -3.09 10.85 3.38
CA LEU A 103 -2.49 11.75 4.36
C LEU A 103 -0.97 11.73 4.28
N ALA A 104 -0.36 10.55 4.24
CA ALA A 104 1.10 10.43 4.13
C ALA A 104 1.63 11.05 2.83
N ALA A 105 0.94 10.84 1.71
CA ALA A 105 1.28 11.43 0.43
C ALA A 105 1.16 12.96 0.46
N LYS A 106 0.08 13.50 1.03
CA LYS A 106 -0.12 14.95 1.22
C LYS A 106 0.98 15.58 2.06
N LEU A 107 1.34 14.97 3.19
CA LEU A 107 2.42 15.46 4.05
C LEU A 107 3.77 15.47 3.32
N THR A 108 4.04 14.43 2.53
CA THR A 108 5.26 14.33 1.73
C THR A 108 5.33 15.42 0.67
N ALA A 109 4.24 15.64 -0.07
CA ALA A 109 4.16 16.68 -1.09
C ALA A 109 4.34 18.08 -0.47
N THR A 110 3.65 18.38 0.63
CA THR A 110 3.76 19.69 1.31
C THR A 110 5.18 19.99 1.76
N ARG A 111 5.91 18.99 2.27
CA ARG A 111 7.32 19.14 2.68
C ARG A 111 8.27 19.34 1.51
N GLN A 112 8.05 18.63 0.41
CA GLN A 112 8.85 18.83 -0.80
C GLN A 112 8.64 20.24 -1.36
N LEU A 113 7.40 20.70 -1.38
CA LEU A 113 7.02 22.02 -1.86
C LEU A 113 7.64 23.14 -1.01
N SER A 114 7.58 23.02 0.33
CA SER A 114 8.22 23.98 1.23
C SER A 114 9.75 23.98 1.08
N ALA A 115 10.37 22.82 0.92
CA ALA A 115 11.81 22.71 0.69
C ALA A 115 12.23 23.38 -0.63
N MET A 116 11.45 23.24 -1.70
CA MET A 116 11.71 23.90 -2.98
C MET A 116 11.68 25.43 -2.85
N TYR A 117 10.67 25.99 -2.16
CA TYR A 117 10.61 27.44 -1.95
C TYR A 117 11.76 27.98 -1.09
N MET A 118 12.15 27.26 -0.03
CA MET A 118 13.30 27.64 0.80
C MET A 118 14.61 27.61 0.01
N ALA A 119 14.78 26.61 -0.87
CA ALA A 119 15.95 26.53 -1.75
C ALA A 119 15.95 27.62 -2.83
N GLN A 120 14.79 28.18 -3.18
CA GLN A 120 14.68 29.32 -4.10
C GLN A 120 14.98 30.64 -3.38
N SER A 121 14.51 30.83 -2.14
CA SER A 121 14.79 32.05 -1.37
C SER A 121 16.26 32.23 -1.00
N LEU A 122 17.03 31.13 -0.87
CA LEU A 122 18.47 31.19 -0.59
C LEU A 122 19.33 31.52 -1.82
N ARG A 123 18.75 31.50 -3.03
CA ARG A 123 19.47 31.79 -4.29
C ARG A 123 19.27 33.23 -4.77
N ASN A 124 18.32 33.95 -4.18
CA ASN A 124 18.02 35.35 -4.47
C ASN A 124 18.60 36.23 -3.37
#